data_AF-A0A536XVM5-F1
#
_entry.id   AF-A0A536XVM5-F1
#
_cell.length_a   1.000
_cell.length_b   1.000
_cell.length_c   1.000
_cell.angle_alpha   90.00
_cell.angle_beta   90.00
_cell.angle_gamma   90.00
#
_symmetry.space_group_name_H-M   'P 1'
#
loop_
_entity.id
_entity.type
_entity.pdbx_description
1 polymer ?
#
loop_
_entity_poly.entity_id
_entity_poly.type
_entity_poly.pdbx_seq_one_letter_code
_entity_poly.pdbx_strand_id
1 'polypeptide(L)'
;MSARTDTVLWIVQRASAAVLALCVTVHLVTIVYAVRGGLTAADIFARTRGSLGWLAFYTLFVLAVAVHAPIGLRPVLTEWLGWRGRTRE
;
A
#
# COMPACT_ATOMS: atom_id res chain seq x y z
N MET A 1 -15.38 -1.36 20.43
CA MET A 1 -14.61 -2.55 19.99
C MET A 1 -13.91 -3.11 21.22
N SER A 2 -13.44 -4.37 21.19
CA SER A 2 -12.67 -4.91 22.34
C SER A 2 -11.26 -4.31 22.32
N ALA A 3 -10.68 -4.03 23.49
CA ALA A 3 -9.30 -3.53 23.63
C ALA A 3 -8.27 -4.41 22.89
N ARG A 4 -8.52 -5.72 22.81
CA ARG A 4 -7.73 -6.66 22.00
C ARG A 4 -7.79 -6.33 20.51
N THR A 5 -8.97 -6.07 19.98
CA THR A 5 -9.16 -5.76 18.55
C THR A 5 -8.50 -4.44 18.17
N ASP A 6 -8.60 -3.43 19.03
CA ASP A 6 -7.98 -2.11 18.80
C ASP A 6 -6.45 -2.23 18.80
N THR A 7 -5.90 -3.03 19.72
CA THR A 7 -4.46 -3.33 19.76
C THR A 7 -4.00 -4.03 18.48
N VAL A 8 -4.76 -5.03 18.00
CA VAL A 8 -4.43 -5.75 16.76
C VAL A 8 -4.44 -4.80 15.55
N LEU A 9 -5.47 -3.96 15.41
CA LEU A 9 -5.55 -2.99 14.32
C LEU A 9 -4.38 -2.00 14.35
N TRP A 10 -3.98 -1.55 15.53
CA TRP A 10 -2.81 -0.68 15.69
C TRP A 10 -1.52 -1.36 15.23
N ILE A 11 -1.30 -2.62 15.62
CA ILE A 11 -0.11 -3.39 15.20
C ILE A 11 -0.12 -3.57 13.68
N VAL A 12 -1.25 -4.02 13.13
CA VAL A 12 -1.41 -4.27 11.69
C VAL A 12 -1.21 -2.97 10.89
N GLN A 13 -1.69 -1.83 11.39
CA GLN A 13 -1.50 -0.53 10.75
C GLN A 13 -0.01 -0.15 10.67
N ARG A 14 0.75 -0.34 11.75
CA ARG A 14 2.18 0.02 11.78
C ARG A 14 3.03 -0.96 10.97
N ALA A 15 2.73 -2.25 11.05
CA ALA A 15 3.43 -3.26 10.27
C ALA A 15 3.21 -3.05 8.77
N SER A 16 1.96 -2.84 8.33
CA SER A 16 1.65 -2.52 6.94
C SER A 16 2.29 -1.20 6.49
N ALA A 17 2.34 -0.18 7.35
CA ALA A 17 3.03 1.07 7.06
C ALA A 17 4.53 0.87 6.81
N ALA A 18 5.20 0.06 7.63
CA ALA A 18 6.63 -0.21 7.48
C ALA A 18 6.92 -0.96 6.16
N VAL A 19 6.09 -1.95 5.81
CA VAL A 19 6.17 -2.65 4.51
C VAL A 19 5.96 -1.66 3.37
N LEU A 20 4.94 -0.80 3.45
CA LEU A 20 4.67 0.21 2.43
C LEU A 20 5.81 1.21 2.27
N ALA A 21 6.41 1.68 3.37
CA ALA A 21 7.55 2.61 3.32
C ALA A 21 8.71 2.00 2.52
N LEU A 22 9.03 0.73 2.77
CA LEU A 22 10.05 0.00 2.02
C LEU A 22 9.65 -0.15 0.54
N CYS A 23 8.44 -0.65 0.27
CA CYS A 23 8.00 -0.89 -1.10
C CYS A 23 7.92 0.40 -1.92
N VAL A 24 7.37 1.49 -1.36
CA VAL A 24 7.33 2.81 -2.02
C VAL A 24 8.75 3.28 -2.34
N THR A 25 9.69 3.11 -1.41
CA THR A 25 11.10 3.49 -1.65
C THR A 25 11.68 2.71 -2.83
N VAL A 26 11.54 1.38 -2.83
CA VAL A 26 12.01 0.53 -3.94
C VAL A 26 11.34 0.90 -5.26
N HIS A 27 10.02 1.16 -5.22
CA HIS A 27 9.24 1.54 -6.39
C HIS A 27 9.72 2.87 -6.97
N LEU A 28 9.88 3.90 -6.15
CA LEU A 28 10.35 5.21 -6.57
C LEU A 28 11.78 5.17 -7.12
N VAL A 29 12.70 4.47 -6.44
CA VAL A 29 14.07 4.27 -6.93
C VAL A 29 14.06 3.58 -8.29
N THR A 30 13.23 2.55 -8.46
CA THR A 30 13.07 1.83 -9.73
C THR A 30 12.57 2.77 -10.83
N ILE A 31 11.52 3.56 -10.57
CA ILE A 31 10.98 4.51 -11.53
C ILE A 31 12.06 5.50 -11.94
N VAL A 32 12.70 6.16 -10.97
CA VAL A 32 13.75 7.15 -11.21
C VAL A 32 14.88 6.57 -12.03
N TYR A 33 15.32 5.34 -11.75
CA TYR A 33 16.35 4.66 -12.52
C TYR A 33 15.88 4.30 -13.93
N ALA A 34 14.66 3.77 -14.06
CA ALA A 34 14.13 3.27 -15.32
C ALA A 34 13.91 4.39 -16.35
N VAL A 35 13.56 5.61 -15.91
CA VAL A 35 13.22 6.74 -16.78
C VAL A 35 14.41 7.60 -17.21
N ARG A 36 15.62 7.40 -16.66
CA ARG A 36 16.76 8.35 -16.86
C ARG A 36 17.17 8.58 -18.33
N GLY A 37 16.82 7.68 -19.24
CA GLY A 37 17.15 7.78 -20.68
C GLY A 37 15.91 7.87 -21.59
N GLY A 38 14.72 8.11 -21.04
CA GLY A 38 13.46 7.88 -21.74
C GLY A 38 12.99 6.41 -21.62
N LEU A 39 11.76 6.14 -22.05
CA LEU A 39 11.15 4.82 -22.00
C LEU A 39 10.62 4.45 -23.38
N THR A 40 11.10 3.35 -23.94
CA THR A 40 10.44 2.70 -25.08
C THR A 40 9.54 1.57 -24.60
N ALA A 41 8.55 1.19 -25.42
CA ALA A 41 7.72 0.02 -25.13
C ALA A 41 8.58 -1.26 -25.00
N ALA A 42 9.64 -1.39 -25.81
CA ALA A 42 10.56 -2.52 -25.75
C ALA A 42 11.29 -2.59 -24.40
N ASP A 43 11.75 -1.45 -23.86
CA ASP A 43 12.40 -1.39 -22.55
C ASP A 43 11.48 -1.80 -21.41
N ILE A 44 10.21 -1.39 -21.48
CA ILE A 44 9.19 -1.76 -20.50
C ILE A 44 8.96 -3.27 -20.56
N PHE A 45 8.71 -3.83 -21.74
CA PHE A 45 8.48 -5.28 -21.88
C PHE A 45 9.69 -6.11 -21.48
N ALA A 46 10.90 -5.69 -21.84
CA ALA A 46 12.13 -6.38 -21.47
C ALA A 46 12.31 -6.48 -19.94
N ARG A 47 11.83 -5.48 -19.19
CA ARG A 47 11.96 -5.43 -17.73
C ARG A 47 10.77 -6.03 -16.98
N THR A 48 9.57 -6.08 -17.59
CA THR A 48 8.32 -6.44 -16.90
C THR A 48 7.74 -7.80 -17.30
N ARG A 49 7.95 -8.25 -18.54
CA ARG A 49 7.28 -9.43 -19.09
C ARG A 49 7.81 -10.71 -18.42
N GLY A 50 6.89 -11.54 -17.92
CA GLY A 50 7.23 -12.84 -17.32
C GLY A 50 7.99 -12.75 -16.00
N SER A 51 8.06 -11.57 -15.37
CA SER A 51 8.82 -11.37 -14.15
C SER A 51 8.04 -11.78 -12.90
N LEU A 52 8.40 -12.92 -12.32
CA LEU A 52 7.90 -13.35 -11.01
C LEU A 52 8.30 -12.39 -9.89
N GLY A 53 9.47 -11.72 -10.02
CA GLY A 53 9.91 -10.71 -9.06
C GLY A 53 8.96 -9.52 -9.01
N TRP A 54 8.54 -9.00 -10.17
CA TRP A 54 7.55 -7.92 -10.22
C TRP A 54 6.17 -8.37 -9.73
N LEU A 55 5.75 -9.58 -10.10
CA LEU A 55 4.49 -10.15 -9.60
C LEU A 55 4.47 -10.21 -8.07
N ALA A 56 5.52 -10.76 -7.45
CA ALA A 56 5.64 -10.87 -6.01
C ALA A 56 5.67 -9.48 -5.34
N PHE A 57 6.46 -8.55 -5.90
CA PHE A 57 6.55 -7.18 -5.41
C PHE A 57 5.18 -6.48 -5.42
N TYR A 58 4.48 -6.46 -6.56
CA TYR A 58 3.19 -5.80 -6.66
C TYR A 58 2.11 -6.50 -5.83
N THR A 59 2.16 -7.83 -5.71
CA THR A 59 1.24 -8.57 -4.82
C THR A 59 1.41 -8.12 -3.37
N LEU A 60 2.66 -8.11 -2.87
CA LEU A 60 2.96 -7.64 -1.52
C LEU A 60 2.52 -6.17 -1.32
N PHE A 61 2.84 -5.32 -2.30
CA PHE A 61 2.49 -3.90 -2.26
C PHE A 61 0.97 -3.69 -2.16
N VAL A 62 0.21 -4.33 -3.04
CA VAL A 62 -1.27 -4.21 -3.08
C VAL A 62 -1.88 -4.75 -1.80
N LEU A 63 -1.42 -5.89 -1.28
CA LEU A 63 -1.92 -6.43 0.00
C LEU A 63 -1.63 -5.48 1.16
N ALA A 64 -0.44 -4.90 1.22
CA ALA A 64 -0.09 -3.93 2.26
C ALA A 64 -0.96 -2.67 2.18
N VAL A 65 -1.20 -2.13 0.98
CA VAL A 65 -2.11 -0.98 0.77
C VAL A 65 -3.55 -1.32 1.16
N ALA A 66 -4.05 -2.49 0.73
CA ALA A 66 -5.42 -2.93 1.01
C ALA A 66 -5.71 -3.08 2.50
N VAL A 67 -4.69 -3.38 3.31
CA VAL A 67 -4.77 -3.41 4.77
C VAL A 67 -4.62 -2.02 5.38
N HIS A 68 -3.59 -1.28 4.96
CA HIS A 68 -3.21 -0.02 5.59
C HIS A 68 -4.24 1.10 5.34
N ALA A 69 -4.73 1.23 4.11
CA ALA A 69 -5.56 2.35 3.71
C ALA A 69 -6.91 2.38 4.45
N PRO A 70 -7.69 1.28 4.54
CA PRO A 70 -8.97 1.32 5.25
C PRO A 70 -8.84 1.57 6.75
N ILE A 71 -7.80 1.01 7.39
CA ILE A 71 -7.56 1.21 8.83
C ILE A 71 -7.16 2.66 9.10
N GLY A 72 -6.26 3.22 8.29
CA GLY A 72 -5.82 4.61 8.42
C GLY A 72 -6.87 5.65 8.04
N LEU A 73 -7.75 5.34 7.08
CA LEU A 73 -8.82 6.24 6.66
C LEU A 73 -9.95 6.33 7.68
N ARG A 74 -10.21 5.29 8.48
CA ARG A 74 -11.26 5.32 9.50
C ARG A 74 -11.24 6.58 10.39
N PRO A 75 -10.14 6.89 11.12
CA PRO A 75 -10.09 8.08 11.96
C PRO A 75 -10.24 9.37 11.14
N VAL A 76 -9.63 9.46 9.95
CA VAL A 76 -9.76 10.64 9.07
C VAL A 76 -11.23 10.88 8.69
N LEU A 77 -11.94 9.83 8.28
CA LEU A 77 -13.35 9.92 7.89
C LEU A 77 -14.24 10.25 9.09
N THR A 78 -13.99 9.67 10.26
CA THR A 78 -14.82 9.90 11.46
C THR A 78 -14.57 11.27 12.08
N GLU A 79 -13.31 11.72 12.11
CA GLU A 79 -12.89 12.93 12.82
C GLU A 79 -12.98 14.17 11.93
N TRP A 80 -12.53 14.09 10.68
CA TRP A 80 -12.47 15.25 9.79
C TRP A 80 -13.75 15.42 8.98
N LEU A 81 -14.39 14.33 8.57
CA LEU A 81 -15.63 14.37 7.79
C LEU A 81 -16.89 14.14 8.62
N GLY A 82 -16.74 13.88 9.93
CA GLY A 82 -17.88 13.59 10.82
C GLY A 82 -18.67 12.35 10.43
N TRP A 83 -18.09 11.44 9.63
CA TRP A 83 -18.80 10.28 9.10
C TRP A 83 -19.00 9.23 10.21
N ARG A 84 -20.25 9.06 10.66
CA ARG A 84 -20.61 8.13 11.76
C ARG A 84 -20.96 6.70 11.30
N GLY A 85 -20.77 6.38 10.01
CA GLY A 85 -21.19 5.12 9.41
C GLY A 85 -22.71 4.91 9.44
N ARG A 86 -23.16 3.69 9.15
CA ARG A 86 -24.57 3.29 9.31
C ARG A 86 -24.83 3.05 10.79
N THR A 87 -25.81 3.76 11.37
CA THR A 87 -26.39 3.40 12.67
C THR A 87 -26.81 1.94 12.58
N ARG A 88 -26.19 1.08 13.40
CA ARG A 88 -26.69 -0.28 13.61
C ARG A 88 -27.87 -0.12 14.56
N GLU A 89 -29.06 0.04 13.99
CA GLU A 89 -30.31 -0.30 14.67
C GLU A 89 -30.48 -1.83 14.67
#